data_AF-A0A5E4JKV9-F1
#
_entry.id   AF-A0A5E4JKV9-F1
#
_cell.length_a   1.000
_cell.length_b   1.000
_cell.length_c   1.000
_cell.angle_alpha   90.00
_cell.angle_beta   90.00
_cell.angle_gamma   90.00
#
_symmetry.space_group_name_H-M   'P 1'
#
loop_
_entity.id
_entity.type
_entity.pdbx_description
1 polymer ?
#
loop_
_entity_poly.entity_id
_entity_poly.type
_entity_poly.pdbx_seq_one_letter_code
_entity_poly.pdbx_strand_id
1 'polypeptide(L)'
;MTKTKSLGLEPQFLCDVCSIAVTNPLCPACLTQEIEAWSTLYPNIRNELLPKLNKYLGKVEDRVFDSTKCIKCQNKRASVCPYCFTAKVFGDLKKMNANRTVLKEFVEFFNFDFEHTEYSQEAERLGVI
;
A
#
# COMPACT_ATOMS: atom_id res chain seq x y z
N MET A 1 10.15 -3.88 48.02
CA MET A 1 9.08 -3.89 47.01
C MET A 1 9.63 -3.30 45.72
N THR A 2 10.09 -4.16 44.82
CA THR A 2 10.69 -3.78 43.54
C THR A 2 9.57 -3.40 42.58
N LYS A 3 9.51 -2.12 42.17
CA LYS A 3 8.59 -1.67 41.12
C LYS A 3 9.06 -2.24 39.79
N THR A 4 8.40 -3.28 39.30
CA THR A 4 8.53 -3.74 37.92
C THR A 4 8.00 -2.62 37.03
N LYS A 5 8.90 -1.89 36.35
CA LYS A 5 8.53 -1.05 35.21
C LYS A 5 7.99 -2.00 34.15
N SER A 6 6.67 -2.05 33.99
CA SER A 6 6.08 -2.58 32.77
C SER A 6 6.62 -1.73 31.61
N LEU A 7 7.52 -2.29 30.81
CA LEU A 7 7.81 -1.73 29.50
C LEU A 7 6.48 -1.65 28.76
N GLY A 8 5.95 -0.44 28.58
CA GLY A 8 4.74 -0.21 27.81
C GLY A 8 5.00 -0.65 26.38
N LEU A 9 4.54 -1.84 26.02
CA LEU A 9 4.43 -2.25 24.63
C LEU A 9 3.36 -1.37 24.01
N GLU A 10 3.79 -0.40 23.20
CA GLU A 10 2.90 0.32 22.30
C GLU A 10 2.07 -0.72 21.51
N PRO A 11 0.74 -0.57 21.42
CA PRO A 11 -0.08 -1.50 20.65
C PRO A 11 0.41 -1.53 19.20
N GLN A 12 0.87 -2.71 18.76
CA GLN A 12 1.26 -2.91 17.37
C GLN A 12 0.01 -3.12 16.54
N PHE A 13 -0.30 -2.14 15.67
CA PHE A 13 -1.42 -2.25 14.75
C PHE A 13 -1.00 -3.13 13.58
N LEU A 14 -1.71 -4.24 13.38
CA LEU A 14 -1.41 -5.21 12.33
C LEU A 14 -2.13 -4.85 11.03
N CYS A 15 -1.53 -5.23 9.90
CA CYS A 15 -2.17 -5.14 8.61
C CYS A 15 -3.24 -6.22 8.46
N ASP A 16 -4.44 -5.85 8.01
CA ASP A 16 -5.56 -6.77 7.78
C ASP A 16 -5.32 -7.83 6.68
N VAL A 17 -4.24 -7.66 5.89
CA VAL A 17 -3.93 -8.53 4.75
C VAL A 17 -2.84 -9.54 5.09
N CYS A 18 -1.72 -9.08 5.67
CA CYS A 18 -0.56 -9.93 5.97
C CYS A 18 -0.35 -10.21 7.45
N SER A 19 -1.12 -9.58 8.35
CA SER A 19 -0.98 -9.68 9.80
C SER A 19 0.39 -9.22 10.34
N ILE A 20 1.16 -8.44 9.56
CA ILE A 20 2.43 -7.82 9.97
C ILE A 20 2.15 -6.43 10.53
N ALA A 21 2.96 -5.98 11.51
CA ALA A 21 2.86 -4.65 12.09
C ALA A 21 3.01 -3.53 11.04
N VAL A 22 2.11 -2.55 11.08
CA VAL A 22 2.15 -1.36 10.24
C VAL A 22 3.03 -0.31 10.91
N THR A 23 4.32 -0.26 10.52
CA THR A 23 5.31 0.67 11.07
C THR A 23 5.35 2.04 10.36
N ASN A 24 4.94 2.08 9.08
CA ASN A 24 4.85 3.29 8.26
C ASN A 24 3.40 3.52 7.79
N PRO A 25 2.49 4.01 8.66
CA PRO A 25 1.08 3.99 8.35
C PRO A 25 0.68 5.09 7.36
N LEU A 26 0.57 4.72 6.09
CA LEU A 26 -0.17 5.49 5.08
C LEU A 26 -1.52 4.80 4.85
N CYS A 27 -2.61 5.56 4.95
CA CYS A 27 -3.92 4.98 4.68
C CYS A 27 -4.11 4.69 3.18
N PRO A 28 -4.93 3.67 2.85
CA PRO A 28 -5.30 3.37 1.47
C PRO A 28 -5.76 4.58 0.66
N ALA A 29 -6.54 5.50 1.27
CA ALA A 29 -7.00 6.70 0.57
C ALA A 29 -5.86 7.65 0.15
N CYS A 30 -4.86 7.86 1.00
CA CYS A 30 -3.72 8.69 0.65
C CYS A 30 -2.87 8.04 -0.44
N LEU A 31 -2.70 6.71 -0.41
CA LEU A 31 -1.99 5.98 -1.46
C LEU A 31 -2.77 6.02 -2.79
N THR A 32 -4.10 5.90 -2.76
CA THR A 32 -4.95 6.06 -3.96
C THR A 32 -4.76 7.44 -4.60
N GLN A 33 -4.66 8.52 -3.81
CA GLN A 33 -4.43 9.87 -4.35
C GLN A 33 -3.08 9.97 -5.08
N GLU A 34 -2.02 9.39 -4.53
CA GLU A 34 -0.70 9.38 -5.19
C GLU A 34 -0.74 8.57 -6.50
N ILE A 35 -1.42 7.43 -6.51
CA ILE A 35 -1.58 6.59 -7.71
C ILE A 35 -2.46 7.29 -8.75
N GLU A 36 -3.50 8.01 -8.33
CA GLU A 36 -4.32 8.83 -9.20
C GLU A 36 -3.50 9.94 -9.87
N ALA A 37 -2.64 10.61 -9.10
CA ALA A 37 -1.73 11.62 -9.63
C ALA A 37 -0.73 11.01 -10.62
N TRP A 38 -0.06 9.91 -10.25
CA TRP A 38 0.88 9.20 -11.13
C TRP A 38 0.22 8.72 -12.44
N SER A 39 -0.98 8.13 -12.34
CA SER A 39 -1.67 7.57 -13.51
C SER A 39 -2.24 8.63 -14.47
N THR A 40 -2.14 9.94 -14.18
CA THR A 40 -2.43 11.01 -15.15
C THR A 40 -1.64 10.85 -16.45
N LEU A 41 -0.42 10.30 -16.37
CA LEU A 41 0.46 10.02 -17.51
C LEU A 41 -0.06 8.89 -18.40
N TYR A 42 -1.00 8.09 -17.91
CA TYR A 42 -1.50 6.87 -18.54
C TYR A 42 -3.04 6.83 -18.57
N PRO A 43 -3.70 7.64 -19.43
CA PRO A 43 -5.16 7.81 -19.38
C PRO A 43 -5.97 6.50 -19.44
N ASN A 44 -5.55 5.54 -20.29
CA ASN A 44 -6.21 4.25 -20.40
C ASN A 44 -6.09 3.42 -19.11
N ILE A 45 -4.88 3.39 -18.52
CA ILE A 45 -4.64 2.70 -17.25
C ILE A 45 -5.45 3.37 -16.14
N ARG A 46 -5.42 4.70 -16.06
CA ARG A 46 -6.18 5.48 -15.07
C ARG A 46 -7.67 5.14 -15.11
N ASN A 47 -8.27 5.20 -16.29
CA ASN A 47 -9.70 5.00 -16.48
C ASN A 47 -10.16 3.60 -16.05
N GLU A 48 -9.30 2.58 -16.18
CA GLU A 48 -9.62 1.22 -15.76
C GLU A 48 -9.20 0.93 -14.30
N LEU A 49 -8.09 1.51 -13.83
CA LEU A 49 -7.54 1.26 -12.50
C LEU A 49 -8.33 1.96 -11.40
N LEU A 50 -8.68 3.25 -11.57
CA LEU A 50 -9.32 4.03 -10.51
C LEU A 50 -10.66 3.44 -10.04
N PRO A 51 -11.57 2.96 -10.91
CA PRO A 51 -12.79 2.30 -10.45
C PRO A 51 -12.51 1.06 -9.59
N LYS A 52 -11.48 0.27 -9.92
CA LYS A 52 -11.07 -0.92 -9.14
C LYS A 52 -10.50 -0.51 -7.78
N LEU A 53 -9.70 0.56 -7.74
CA LEU A 53 -9.14 1.09 -6.50
C LEU A 53 -10.20 1.70 -5.59
N ASN A 54 -11.13 2.49 -6.13
CA ASN A 54 -12.23 3.08 -5.34
C ASN A 54 -13.15 1.99 -4.75
N LYS A 55 -13.43 0.93 -5.52
CA LYS A 55 -14.18 -0.23 -5.01
C LYS A 55 -13.42 -0.97 -3.91
N TYR A 56 -12.10 -1.10 -4.04
CA TYR A 56 -11.27 -1.70 -3.00
C TYR A 56 -11.21 -0.82 -1.75
N LEU A 57 -11.09 0.50 -1.92
CA LEU A 57 -11.04 1.49 -0.85
C LEU A 57 -12.29 1.41 0.04
N GLY A 58 -13.49 1.39 -0.54
CA GLY A 58 -14.73 1.22 0.23
C GLY A 58 -14.70 -0.04 1.09
N LYS A 59 -14.23 -1.17 0.53
CA LYS A 59 -14.14 -2.43 1.26
C LYS A 59 -13.15 -2.43 2.42
N VAL A 60 -12.10 -1.60 2.39
CA VAL A 60 -11.09 -1.55 3.47
C VAL A 60 -11.38 -0.47 4.50
N GLU A 61 -12.07 0.60 4.13
CA GLU A 61 -12.52 1.65 5.05
C GLU A 61 -13.65 1.18 5.98
N ASP A 62 -14.46 0.20 5.54
CA ASP A 62 -15.56 -0.36 6.34
C ASP A 62 -15.11 -1.32 7.46
N ARG A 63 -13.84 -1.73 7.50
CA ARG A 63 -13.35 -2.81 8.41
C ARG A 63 -12.63 -2.31 9.67
N VAL A 64 -12.66 -1.01 9.92
CA VAL A 64 -11.64 -0.35 10.74
C VAL A 64 -12.03 -0.30 12.23
N PHE A 65 -11.84 -1.41 12.95
CA PHE A 65 -11.99 -1.43 14.41
C PHE A 65 -10.65 -1.30 15.15
N ASP A 66 -9.56 -1.91 14.65
CA ASP A 66 -8.23 -1.90 15.30
C ASP A 66 -7.08 -1.55 14.33
N SER A 67 -6.85 -0.26 14.07
CA SER A 67 -5.72 0.19 13.25
C SER A 67 -5.17 1.55 13.68
N THR A 68 -4.01 1.94 13.16
CA THR A 68 -3.34 3.21 13.51
C THR A 68 -3.76 4.36 12.60
N LYS A 69 -3.55 5.60 13.06
CA LYS A 69 -3.79 6.80 12.23
C LYS A 69 -2.76 6.91 11.11
N CYS A 70 -3.21 7.38 9.95
CA CYS A 70 -2.33 7.73 8.84
C CYS A 70 -1.40 8.88 9.22
N ILE A 71 -0.09 8.71 9.04
CA ILE A 71 0.89 9.77 9.32
C ILE A 71 0.69 11.02 8.45
N LYS A 72 0.19 10.85 7.22
CA LYS A 72 0.04 11.93 6.25
C LYS A 72 -1.19 12.79 6.51
N CYS A 73 -2.37 12.16 6.61
CA CYS A 73 -3.63 12.92 6.71
C CYS A 73 -4.18 13.02 8.13
N GLN A 74 -3.72 12.18 9.08
CA GLN A 74 -4.17 12.12 10.47
C GLN A 74 -5.68 11.86 10.69
N ASN A 75 -6.47 11.77 9.61
CA ASN A 75 -7.93 11.68 9.62
C ASN A 75 -8.44 10.26 9.39
N LYS A 76 -7.76 9.51 8.51
CA LYS A 76 -8.10 8.12 8.17
C LYS A 76 -7.11 7.15 8.81
N ARG A 77 -7.51 5.88 8.94
CA ARG A 77 -6.65 4.84 9.50
C ARG A 77 -5.96 4.00 8.43
N ALA A 78 -4.81 3.44 8.79
CA ALA A 78 -4.02 2.55 7.96
C ALA A 78 -4.27 1.10 8.40
N SER A 79 -5.38 0.51 7.97
CA SER A 79 -5.73 -0.90 8.19
C SER A 79 -4.96 -1.86 7.27
N VAL A 80 -4.48 -1.37 6.13
CA VAL A 80 -3.64 -2.11 5.19
C VAL A 80 -2.28 -1.42 5.11
N CYS A 81 -1.19 -2.19 5.22
CA CYS A 81 0.14 -1.63 5.08
C CYS A 81 0.39 -1.15 3.64
N PRO A 82 1.31 -0.17 3.44
CA PRO A 82 1.63 0.32 2.11
C PRO A 82 2.03 -0.79 1.12
N TYR A 83 2.82 -1.78 1.58
CA TYR A 83 3.23 -2.93 0.78
C TYR A 83 2.03 -3.72 0.22
N CYS A 84 1.13 -4.20 1.07
CA CYS A 84 -0.03 -4.98 0.62
C CYS A 84 -0.94 -4.16 -0.30
N PHE A 85 -1.05 -2.85 -0.06
CA PHE A 85 -1.81 -1.96 -0.92
C PHE A 85 -1.17 -1.84 -2.31
N THR A 86 0.13 -1.54 -2.41
CA THR A 86 0.81 -1.36 -3.71
C THR A 86 1.04 -2.67 -4.44
N ALA A 87 1.26 -3.79 -3.75
CA ALA A 87 1.30 -5.13 -4.35
C ALA A 87 -0.04 -5.48 -5.01
N LYS A 88 -1.16 -5.14 -4.38
CA LYS A 88 -2.51 -5.30 -4.95
C LYS A 88 -2.70 -4.43 -6.20
N VAL A 89 -2.22 -3.18 -6.21
CA VAL A 89 -2.27 -2.29 -7.37
C VAL A 89 -1.42 -2.85 -8.51
N PHE A 90 -0.20 -3.30 -8.22
CA PHE A 90 0.68 -3.91 -9.19
C PHE A 90 0.06 -5.17 -9.83
N GLY A 91 -0.56 -6.02 -9.00
CA GLY A 91 -1.31 -7.19 -9.47
C GLY A 91 -2.47 -6.82 -10.40
N ASP A 92 -3.15 -5.70 -10.16
CA ASP A 92 -4.19 -5.20 -11.07
C ASP A 92 -3.59 -4.71 -12.40
N LEU A 93 -2.49 -3.95 -12.35
CA LEU A 93 -1.78 -3.49 -13.56
C LEU A 93 -1.37 -4.67 -14.45
N LYS A 94 -0.85 -5.75 -13.85
CA LYS A 94 -0.52 -6.99 -14.58
C LYS A 94 -1.76 -7.62 -15.24
N LYS A 95 -2.87 -7.73 -14.51
CA LYS A 95 -4.14 -8.26 -15.04
C LYS A 95 -4.73 -7.41 -16.17
N MET A 96 -4.39 -6.13 -16.19
CA MET A 96 -4.75 -5.17 -17.25
C MET A 96 -3.81 -5.23 -18.47
N ASN A 97 -2.80 -6.11 -18.44
CA ASN A 97 -1.74 -6.16 -19.45
C ASN A 97 -1.03 -4.80 -19.63
N ALA A 98 -0.81 -4.06 -18.53
CA ALA A 98 -0.03 -2.84 -18.58
C ALA A 98 1.37 -3.14 -19.15
N ASN A 99 1.87 -2.26 -20.01
CA ASN A 99 3.15 -2.49 -20.67
C ASN A 99 4.31 -2.42 -19.67
N ARG A 100 5.48 -2.94 -20.10
CA ARG A 100 6.69 -2.99 -19.28
C ARG A 100 7.10 -1.63 -18.69
N THR A 101 6.93 -0.54 -19.44
CA THR A 101 7.27 0.82 -18.98
C THR A 101 6.40 1.23 -17.80
N VAL A 102 5.08 1.06 -17.91
CA VAL A 102 4.13 1.38 -16.83
C VAL A 102 4.44 0.57 -15.57
N LEU A 103 4.69 -0.74 -15.74
CA LEU A 103 5.05 -1.61 -14.63
C LEU A 103 6.35 -1.17 -13.96
N LYS A 104 7.39 -0.87 -14.75
CA LYS A 104 8.68 -0.39 -14.26
C LYS A 104 8.54 0.90 -13.45
N GLU A 105 7.91 1.92 -14.02
CA GLU A 105 7.71 3.20 -13.33
C GLU A 105 6.88 3.04 -12.06
N PHE A 106 5.87 2.16 -12.06
CA PHE A 106 5.11 1.89 -10.85
C PHE A 106 6.01 1.35 -9.73
N VAL A 107 7.00 0.50 -10.04
CA VAL A 107 7.99 0.07 -9.00
C VAL A 107 8.76 1.29 -8.51
N GLU A 108 9.31 2.08 -9.42
CA GLU A 108 10.22 3.17 -9.08
C GLU A 108 9.57 4.18 -8.12
N PHE A 109 8.28 4.49 -8.32
CA PHE A 109 7.54 5.41 -7.47
C PHE A 109 6.93 4.78 -6.21
N PHE A 110 6.56 3.49 -6.24
CA PHE A 110 5.75 2.86 -5.20
C PHE A 110 6.40 1.61 -4.59
N ASN A 111 7.74 1.57 -4.51
CA ASN A 111 8.46 0.47 -3.87
C ASN A 111 8.39 0.56 -2.34
N PHE A 112 7.44 -0.17 -1.75
CA PHE A 112 7.35 -0.40 -0.31
C PHE A 112 7.83 -1.81 0.10
N ASP A 113 8.41 -2.57 -0.83
CA ASP A 113 8.93 -3.93 -0.61
C ASP A 113 10.40 -3.87 -0.18
N PHE A 114 10.62 -3.31 1.01
CA PHE A 114 11.96 -3.12 1.60
C PHE A 114 12.66 -4.44 1.93
N GLU A 115 11.90 -5.53 2.07
CA GLU A 115 12.43 -6.88 2.36
C GLU A 115 12.65 -7.72 1.09
N HIS A 116 12.45 -7.13 -0.10
CA HIS A 116 12.72 -7.75 -1.40
C HIS A 116 11.99 -9.09 -1.66
N THR A 117 10.72 -9.17 -1.28
CA THR A 117 9.97 -10.44 -1.28
C THR A 117 9.35 -10.78 -2.63
N GLU A 118 8.33 -10.05 -3.09
CA GLU A 118 7.59 -10.38 -4.33
C GLU A 118 7.78 -9.32 -5.41
N TYR A 119 7.43 -8.06 -5.14
CA TYR A 119 7.42 -7.06 -6.20
C TYR A 119 8.83 -6.60 -6.56
N SER A 120 9.74 -6.56 -5.59
CA SER A 120 11.15 -6.24 -5.83
C SER A 120 11.84 -7.29 -6.73
N GLN A 121 11.54 -8.58 -6.60
CA GLN A 121 12.08 -9.60 -7.51
C GLN A 121 11.58 -9.39 -8.95
N GLU A 122 10.35 -8.94 -9.11
CA GLU A 122 9.80 -8.63 -10.42
C GLU A 122 10.37 -7.31 -10.97
N ALA A 123 10.65 -6.34 -10.11
CA ALA A 123 11.40 -5.14 -10.44
C ALA A 123 12.81 -5.44 -10.97
N GLU A 124 13.53 -6.37 -10.34
CA GLU A 124 14.83 -6.87 -10.84
C GLU A 124 14.68 -7.47 -12.25
N ARG A 125 13.68 -8.33 -12.48
CA ARG A 125 13.41 -8.92 -13.81
C ARG A 125 13.03 -7.86 -14.86
N LEU A 126 12.35 -6.80 -14.43
CA LEU A 126 11.99 -5.67 -15.28
C LEU A 126 13.18 -4.73 -15.55
N GLY A 127 14.32 -4.91 -14.87
CA GLY A 127 15.53 -4.09 -15.00
C GLY A 127 15.36 -2.71 -14.37
N VAL A 128 14.70 -2.66 -13.21
CA VAL A 128 14.43 -1.43 -12.46
C VAL A 128 15.45 -1.22 -11.34
N ILE A 129 15.83 -2.31 -10.67
CA ILE A 129 16.84 -2.39 -9.62
C ILE A 129 17.81 -3.52 -9.94
#